data_AF-A0A0A1U0B0-F1
#
_entry.id   AF-A0A0A1U0B0-F1
#
_cell.length_a   1.000
_cell.length_b   1.000
_cell.length_c   1.000
_cell.angle_alpha   90.00
_cell.angle_beta   90.00
_cell.angle_gamma   90.00
#
_symmetry.space_group_name_H-M   'P 1'
#
loop_
_entity.id
_entity.type
_entity.pdbx_description
1 polymer ?
#
loop_
_entity_poly.entity_id
_entity_poly.type
_entity_poly.pdbx_seq_one_letter_code
_entity_poly.pdbx_strand_id
1 'polypeptide(L)'
;MKITFIVLCLLCLALSLAFNKTAQRTNCDGLDVGFYCVDQTKYNWCYGQSLYKTTDCPAGLVCKCGFTIYNPCAWPWSDLAICDGEPGKYFGDTPVEPESSEEPTPPQESSDTPIPPIPESSETPLPPTPESSDNPILPDSSNEEPYDPDWPDVEAGVYSMTPTTHLPLVLKFEKSNWQKQLKEVLSYKDYNNKDLYKPTDSTYECSLHPPAKYDTNPTQIWIGRPSETVTFSYTPGVAIRLPDKYYGLFLGYAMDAYGLNPGMLVGLGAKESFSFSRFAANDDGSYFIVEKENEHYDCYSASQRGLCRDGNLDGPFQVETGGMATDVAILPNRFYIGDETIPKDKRKILYMYDNEVLTSAGFREYHDFFTLTPGRAFILSSLDFHFRHNLVMQMKKLGLGEAMAKRKTREARDSLEFATAMYTYNRGVFDTQLISMLGTCDANMDPCLDCKLDGYGGHSTDIRVVCKAVDSAPGEEVYDYDLSKEDVEYFLEILESTLPFDNVDWKTLRNDVDEAYDMLKTARGGKYISFRYDWRSLLAVVRMHLPAIEYFVGDQVKSFQNYWGDNLNADLGPYQNVKDFPFTFCATAGGRKNLCNAKSSFFVQHMNYTINK
;
A
#
# COMPACT_ATOMS: atom_id res chain seq x y z
N MET A 1 52.68 27.52 59.20
CA MET A 1 52.44 27.22 57.78
C MET A 1 51.68 25.87 57.71
N LYS A 2 50.37 25.87 57.98
CA LYS A 2 49.50 24.66 57.94
C LYS A 2 47.99 24.96 58.02
N ILE A 3 47.60 26.21 58.27
CA ILE A 3 46.18 26.61 58.42
C ILE A 3 45.62 27.26 57.14
N THR A 4 46.47 27.89 56.31
CA THR A 4 46.02 28.57 55.07
C THR A 4 45.71 27.61 53.91
N PHE A 5 46.23 26.38 53.94
CA PHE A 5 45.99 25.40 52.87
C PHE A 5 44.66 24.65 53.03
N ILE A 6 44.14 24.57 54.26
CA ILE A 6 42.90 23.83 54.57
C ILE A 6 41.66 24.68 54.22
N VAL A 7 41.72 26.01 54.39
CA VAL A 7 40.61 26.91 54.05
C VAL A 7 40.42 27.06 52.54
N LEU A 8 41.50 27.01 51.74
CA LEU A 8 41.41 27.09 50.28
C LEU A 8 40.91 25.77 49.65
N CYS A 9 41.25 24.61 50.23
CA CYS A 9 40.71 23.32 49.77
C CYS A 9 39.23 23.13 50.14
N LEU A 10 38.77 23.66 51.28
CA LEU A 10 37.36 23.57 51.68
C LEU A 10 36.44 24.49 50.87
N LEU A 11 36.92 25.65 50.41
CA LEU A 11 36.16 26.51 49.49
C LEU A 11 36.09 25.93 48.07
N CYS A 12 37.14 25.27 47.58
CA CYS A 12 37.06 24.56 46.29
C CYS A 12 36.18 23.29 46.34
N LEU A 13 36.13 22.58 47.48
CA LEU A 13 35.22 21.44 47.64
C LEU A 13 33.75 21.86 47.78
N ALA A 14 33.48 23.00 48.42
CA ALA A 14 32.11 23.52 48.55
C ALA A 14 31.56 24.09 47.23
N LEU A 15 32.42 24.58 46.33
CA LEU A 15 32.02 25.01 44.99
C LEU A 15 31.94 23.87 43.96
N SER A 16 32.62 22.74 44.17
CA SER A 16 32.49 21.55 43.30
C SER A 16 31.31 20.64 43.66
N LEU A 17 30.67 20.83 44.82
CA LEU A 17 29.50 20.05 45.27
C LEU A 17 28.15 20.72 44.99
N ALA A 18 28.13 21.87 44.29
CA ALA A 18 26.89 22.61 43.97
C ALA A 18 26.38 22.43 42.53
N PHE A 19 26.99 21.57 41.72
CA PHE A 19 26.53 21.24 40.36
C PHE A 19 26.32 19.74 40.20
N ASN A 20 25.22 19.24 40.77
CA ASN A 20 24.60 17.99 40.32
C ASN A 20 23.09 18.05 40.56
N LYS A 21 22.46 19.10 40.04
CA LYS A 21 21.04 19.03 39.67
C LYS A 21 21.02 18.70 38.18
N THR A 22 20.69 17.46 37.87
CA THR A 22 20.27 17.01 36.54
C THR A 22 19.25 18.01 36.02
N ALA A 23 19.58 18.72 34.94
CA ALA A 23 18.62 19.61 34.28
C ALA A 23 17.53 18.73 33.68
N GLN A 24 16.31 18.83 34.20
CA GLN A 24 15.14 18.18 33.62
C GLN A 24 14.99 18.68 32.18
N ARG A 25 15.04 17.75 31.23
CA ARG A 25 14.85 18.07 29.82
C ARG A 25 13.41 18.54 29.64
N THR A 26 13.24 19.79 29.20
CA THR A 26 11.92 20.42 29.02
C THR A 26 11.47 20.47 27.57
N ASN A 27 12.26 19.93 26.64
CA ASN A 27 12.06 20.05 25.20
C ASN A 27 12.69 18.86 24.44
N CYS A 28 12.42 18.75 23.15
CA CYS A 28 12.86 17.66 22.26
C CYS A 28 14.18 17.95 21.53
N ASP A 29 14.89 19.04 21.85
CA ASP A 29 16.06 19.43 21.07
C ASP A 29 17.18 18.39 21.16
N GLY A 30 17.62 17.84 20.03
CA GLY A 30 18.61 16.76 20.00
C GLY A 30 18.10 15.41 20.49
N LEU A 31 16.78 15.20 20.49
CA LEU A 31 16.16 13.88 20.55
C LEU A 31 15.70 13.46 19.15
N ASP A 32 15.72 12.16 18.93
CA ASP A 32 15.13 11.56 17.74
C ASP A 32 13.61 11.75 17.72
N VAL A 33 13.04 11.63 16.51
CA VAL A 33 11.59 11.65 16.36
C VAL A 33 11.02 10.35 16.90
N GLY A 34 10.15 10.43 17.91
CA GLY A 34 9.53 9.25 18.51
C GLY A 34 8.90 9.54 19.85
N PHE A 35 8.57 8.47 20.56
CA PHE A 35 7.85 8.49 21.81
C PHE A 35 8.77 8.18 22.97
N TYR A 36 8.68 9.00 24.01
CA TYR A 36 9.55 8.95 25.16
C TYR A 36 8.70 8.75 26.42
N CYS A 37 8.68 7.55 26.99
CA CYS A 37 7.94 7.32 28.23
C CYS A 37 8.53 8.19 29.35
N VAL A 38 7.69 9.01 29.97
CA VAL A 38 8.03 9.81 31.16
C VAL A 38 7.94 8.91 32.39
N ASP A 39 6.91 8.08 32.43
CA ASP A 39 6.66 7.04 33.42
C ASP A 39 5.85 5.90 32.77
N GLN A 40 5.39 4.92 33.54
CA GLN A 40 4.63 3.77 33.01
C GLN A 40 3.25 4.10 32.45
N THR A 41 2.77 5.32 32.66
CA THR A 41 1.43 5.77 32.28
C THR A 41 1.46 6.91 31.28
N LYS A 42 2.58 7.61 31.14
CA LYS A 42 2.72 8.83 30.33
C LYS A 42 3.90 8.78 29.40
N TYR A 43 3.73 9.37 28.23
CA TYR A 43 4.82 9.62 27.30
C TYR A 43 4.77 11.03 26.73
N ASN A 44 5.97 11.52 26.39
CA ASN A 44 6.18 12.70 25.59
C ASN A 44 6.46 12.29 24.16
N TRP A 45 5.73 12.88 23.22
CA TRP A 45 5.97 12.68 21.81
C TRP A 45 6.82 13.82 21.27
N CYS A 46 8.02 13.48 20.80
CA CYS A 46 8.91 14.39 20.10
C CYS A 46 8.75 14.17 18.59
N TYR A 47 8.27 15.19 17.88
CA TYR A 47 7.84 15.07 16.49
C TYR A 47 8.58 16.02 15.54
N GLY A 48 9.86 16.25 15.79
CA GLY A 48 10.70 17.14 14.96
C GLY A 48 10.53 18.63 15.26
N GLN A 49 9.80 18.96 16.33
CA GLN A 49 9.73 20.30 16.91
C GLN A 49 10.39 20.32 18.28
N SER A 50 10.85 21.49 18.72
CA SER A 50 11.42 21.64 20.06
C SER A 50 10.43 21.30 21.18
N LEU A 51 9.13 21.48 20.99
CA LEU A 51 8.13 21.13 22.01
C LEU A 51 7.61 19.69 21.83
N TYR A 52 7.52 18.94 22.93
CA TYR A 52 6.82 17.65 22.95
C TYR A 52 5.31 17.82 23.18
N LYS A 53 4.55 16.78 22.84
CA LYS A 53 3.16 16.60 23.29
C LYS A 53 3.08 15.47 24.32
N THR A 54 2.56 15.75 25.51
CA THR A 54 2.36 14.73 26.56
C THR A 54 1.02 14.02 26.38
N THR A 55 1.01 12.70 26.50
CA THR A 55 -0.19 11.85 26.38
C THR A 55 -0.14 10.71 27.40
N ASP A 56 -1.31 10.29 27.90
CA ASP A 56 -1.47 9.13 28.79
C ASP A 56 -1.71 7.85 27.97
N CYS A 57 -1.18 6.72 28.43
CA CYS A 57 -1.52 5.41 27.89
C CYS A 57 -2.98 5.06 28.21
N PRO A 58 -3.71 4.45 27.26
CA PRO A 58 -5.05 3.94 27.51
C PRO A 58 -5.09 2.95 28.68
N ALA A 59 -6.22 2.89 29.38
CA ALA A 59 -6.39 2.03 30.55
C ALA A 59 -6.07 0.56 30.21
N GLY A 60 -5.16 -0.04 30.99
CA GLY A 60 -4.71 -1.43 30.81
C GLY A 60 -3.41 -1.57 30.00
N LEU A 61 -2.93 -0.50 29.35
CA LEU A 61 -1.63 -0.45 28.68
C LEU A 61 -0.61 0.31 29.53
N VAL A 62 0.65 -0.05 29.36
CA VAL A 62 1.79 0.56 30.06
C VAL A 62 2.85 1.02 29.08
N CYS A 63 3.44 2.16 29.39
CA CYS A 63 4.57 2.72 28.70
C CYS A 63 5.86 2.09 29.23
N LYS A 64 6.51 1.24 28.44
CA LYS A 64 7.64 0.43 28.95
C LYS A 64 9.02 0.92 28.54
N CYS A 65 9.10 1.89 27.63
CA CYS A 65 10.35 2.22 26.96
C CYS A 65 10.73 3.68 27.12
N GLY A 66 11.94 3.96 27.57
CA GLY A 66 12.49 5.30 27.64
C GLY A 66 12.39 6.03 26.30
N PHE A 67 12.66 5.31 25.21
CA PHE A 67 12.41 5.75 23.83
C PHE A 67 11.95 4.59 22.94
N THR A 68 11.01 4.87 22.04
CA THR A 68 10.65 4.00 20.92
C THR A 68 10.11 4.82 19.74
N ILE A 69 10.31 4.32 18.52
CA ILE A 69 9.72 4.89 17.30
C ILE A 69 8.32 4.33 17.00
N TYR A 70 7.93 3.26 17.71
CA TYR A 70 6.62 2.61 17.59
C TYR A 70 5.68 3.03 18.74
N ASN A 71 4.48 2.46 18.79
CA ASN A 71 3.55 2.74 19.89
C ASN A 71 4.21 2.44 21.25
N PRO A 72 4.33 3.43 22.15
CA PRO A 72 4.96 3.24 23.45
C PRO A 72 4.06 2.50 24.45
N CYS A 73 2.73 2.48 24.23
CA CYS A 73 1.75 1.87 25.11
C CYS A 73 1.48 0.43 24.72
N ALA A 74 2.01 -0.51 25.50
CA ALA A 74 1.93 -1.94 25.25
C ALA A 74 1.24 -2.66 26.42
N TRP A 75 0.80 -3.90 26.19
CA TRP A 75 0.29 -4.71 27.29
C TRP A 75 1.41 -5.00 28.30
N PRO A 76 1.11 -5.09 29.61
CA PRO A 76 2.12 -5.37 30.65
C PRO A 76 2.98 -6.63 30.41
N TRP A 77 2.50 -7.56 29.60
CA TRP A 77 3.19 -8.82 29.24
C TRP A 77 3.79 -8.86 27.82
N SER A 78 3.57 -7.85 26.98
CA SER A 78 4.16 -7.81 25.63
C SER A 78 5.48 -7.04 25.59
N ASP A 79 6.46 -7.54 24.85
CA ASP A 79 7.72 -6.85 24.58
C ASP A 79 7.58 -5.90 23.39
N LEU A 80 8.34 -4.80 23.41
CA LEU A 80 8.42 -3.84 22.31
C LEU A 80 9.70 -4.09 21.50
N ALA A 81 9.57 -4.21 20.18
CA ALA A 81 10.66 -4.61 19.28
C ALA A 81 11.83 -3.60 19.22
N ILE A 82 11.60 -2.33 19.58
CA ILE A 82 12.63 -1.29 19.67
C ILE A 82 12.36 -0.47 20.93
N CYS A 83 13.17 -0.69 21.95
CA CYS A 83 13.04 -0.10 23.28
C CYS A 83 14.41 0.38 23.74
N ASP A 84 14.64 1.69 23.80
CA ASP A 84 15.86 2.24 24.36
C ASP A 84 15.64 2.77 25.77
N GLY A 85 16.07 1.97 26.74
CA GLY A 85 16.05 2.26 28.16
C GLY A 85 14.66 2.21 28.81
N GLU A 86 14.62 2.59 30.08
CA GLU A 86 13.43 2.54 30.92
C GLU A 86 12.64 3.86 30.88
N PRO A 87 11.34 3.83 31.22
CA PRO A 87 10.54 5.05 31.37
C PRO A 87 11.23 6.06 32.29
N GLY A 88 11.23 7.33 31.88
CA GLY A 88 11.89 8.41 32.60
C GLY A 88 13.37 8.61 32.24
N LYS A 89 13.98 7.74 31.42
CA LYS A 89 15.38 7.92 30.98
C LYS A 89 15.68 9.31 30.39
N TYR A 90 14.74 9.88 29.64
CA TYR A 90 14.94 11.14 28.91
C TYR A 90 14.21 12.34 29.53
N PHE A 91 13.13 12.10 30.28
CA PHE A 91 12.22 13.14 30.80
C PHE A 91 11.82 12.94 32.26
N GLY A 92 12.32 11.91 32.93
CA GLY A 92 11.91 11.53 34.28
C GLY A 92 12.68 12.27 35.38
N ASP A 93 12.01 12.40 36.53
CA ASP A 93 12.62 12.79 37.80
C ASP A 93 12.93 11.53 38.59
N THR A 94 14.17 11.02 38.55
CA THR A 94 14.54 9.88 39.41
C THR A 94 15.71 10.24 40.33
N PRO A 95 15.57 10.10 41.67
CA PRO A 95 16.67 10.25 42.62
C PRO A 95 17.65 9.08 42.52
N VAL A 96 18.93 9.37 42.69
CA VAL A 96 20.01 8.38 42.79
C VAL A 96 19.84 7.55 44.08
N GLU A 97 19.68 6.24 43.97
CA GLU A 97 19.95 5.30 45.07
C GLU A 97 21.42 4.81 44.99
N PRO A 98 22.08 4.58 46.14
CA PRO A 98 23.53 4.39 46.21
C PRO A 98 23.98 2.95 45.88
N GLU A 99 25.18 2.84 45.33
CA GLU A 99 25.92 1.59 45.16
C GLU A 99 25.95 0.76 46.45
N SER A 100 25.46 -0.48 46.36
CA SER A 100 25.60 -1.50 47.39
C SER A 100 26.71 -2.48 47.01
N SER A 101 27.75 -2.46 47.84
CA SER A 101 28.95 -3.29 47.86
C SER A 101 28.73 -4.79 47.76
N GLU A 102 29.67 -5.47 47.08
CA GLU A 102 29.90 -6.92 47.11
C GLU A 102 30.15 -7.45 48.53
N GLU A 103 29.73 -8.69 48.80
CA GLU A 103 30.58 -9.73 49.40
C GLU A 103 30.06 -11.16 49.08
N PRO A 104 30.92 -12.19 49.15
CA PRO A 104 30.84 -13.40 48.31
C PRO A 104 30.20 -14.61 49.02
N THR A 105 29.79 -15.61 48.24
CA THR A 105 29.46 -16.96 48.77
C THR A 105 30.02 -18.07 47.87
N PRO A 106 30.39 -19.23 48.45
CA PRO A 106 31.50 -20.11 48.02
C PRO A 106 31.04 -21.29 47.11
N PRO A 107 31.98 -22.13 46.61
CA PRO A 107 31.74 -23.03 45.48
C PRO A 107 31.33 -24.46 45.88
N GLN A 108 30.70 -25.16 44.93
CA GLN A 108 30.57 -26.62 44.68
C GLN A 108 29.10 -26.93 44.27
N GLU A 109 28.75 -27.87 43.39
CA GLU A 109 29.41 -29.08 42.96
C GLU A 109 28.78 -29.60 41.65
N SER A 110 29.58 -30.30 40.87
CA SER A 110 29.18 -31.10 39.71
C SER A 110 28.29 -32.28 40.10
N SER A 111 27.24 -32.57 39.32
CA SER A 111 26.72 -33.93 39.21
C SER A 111 26.27 -34.23 37.78
N ASP A 112 27.10 -35.03 37.12
CA ASP A 112 26.75 -35.81 35.94
C ASP A 112 25.64 -36.82 36.28
N THR A 113 24.65 -36.97 35.41
CA THR A 113 23.99 -38.28 35.20
C THR A 113 23.38 -38.34 33.80
N PRO A 114 23.42 -39.51 33.13
CA PRO A 114 23.35 -39.62 31.68
C PRO A 114 21.93 -39.79 31.14
N ILE A 115 21.72 -39.26 29.93
CA ILE A 115 20.52 -39.42 29.10
C ILE A 115 20.54 -40.83 28.45
N PRO A 116 19.48 -41.65 28.58
CA PRO A 116 19.36 -42.92 27.86
C PRO A 116 18.90 -42.70 26.40
N PRO A 117 19.27 -43.60 25.47
CA PRO A 117 19.06 -43.41 24.03
C PRO A 117 17.60 -43.63 23.60
N ILE A 118 17.20 -42.84 22.61
CA ILE A 118 15.93 -42.90 21.86
C ILE A 118 15.95 -44.16 20.96
N PRO A 119 14.90 -45.01 20.96
CA PRO A 119 14.78 -46.10 19.99
C PRO A 119 14.18 -45.60 18.67
N GLU A 120 14.72 -46.14 17.57
CA GLU A 120 14.32 -45.95 16.18
C GLU A 120 12.82 -46.23 15.92
N SER A 121 12.19 -45.37 15.12
CA SER A 121 10.84 -45.56 14.60
C SER A 121 10.84 -46.58 13.46
N SER A 122 10.15 -47.69 13.69
CA SER A 122 9.82 -48.69 12.67
C SER A 122 8.76 -48.18 11.70
N GLU A 123 9.08 -48.22 10.41
CA GLU A 123 8.14 -48.07 9.30
C GLU A 123 7.02 -49.13 9.39
N THR A 124 5.77 -48.72 9.19
CA THR A 124 4.67 -49.64 8.90
C THR A 124 3.89 -49.10 7.69
N PRO A 125 3.51 -49.93 6.69
CA PRO A 125 2.91 -49.46 5.45
C PRO A 125 1.41 -49.17 5.63
N LEU A 126 0.93 -48.11 4.98
CA LEU A 126 -0.51 -47.81 4.86
C LEU A 126 -1.19 -48.82 3.90
N PRO A 127 -2.40 -49.31 4.21
CA PRO A 127 -3.20 -50.15 3.31
C PRO A 127 -3.89 -49.32 2.21
N PRO A 128 -4.21 -49.92 1.04
CA PRO A 128 -4.80 -49.21 -0.08
C PRO A 128 -6.29 -48.90 0.15
N THR A 129 -6.70 -47.66 -0.12
CA THR A 129 -8.11 -47.27 -0.20
C THR A 129 -8.76 -47.68 -1.53
N PRO A 130 -10.05 -48.08 -1.54
CA PRO A 130 -10.74 -48.57 -2.73
C PRO A 130 -11.25 -47.43 -3.61
N GLU A 131 -11.19 -47.65 -4.92
CA GLU A 131 -11.84 -46.84 -5.95
C GLU A 131 -13.35 -46.79 -5.74
N SER A 132 -13.92 -45.58 -5.84
CA SER A 132 -15.35 -45.35 -6.01
C SER A 132 -15.52 -44.07 -6.82
N SER A 133 -15.74 -44.27 -8.11
CA SER A 133 -16.11 -43.31 -9.14
C SER A 133 -17.38 -42.52 -8.77
N ASP A 134 -17.30 -41.19 -8.83
CA ASP A 134 -18.31 -40.30 -9.42
C ASP A 134 -17.83 -38.84 -9.26
N ASN A 135 -16.96 -38.39 -10.18
CA ASN A 135 -16.63 -36.98 -10.33
C ASN A 135 -17.34 -36.43 -11.58
N PRO A 136 -18.04 -35.28 -11.51
CA PRO A 136 -18.55 -34.61 -12.69
C PRO A 136 -17.38 -34.12 -13.56
N ILE A 137 -17.55 -34.30 -14.86
CA ILE A 137 -16.58 -34.01 -15.94
C ILE A 137 -16.12 -32.55 -15.86
N LEU A 138 -14.82 -32.36 -15.60
CA LEU A 138 -14.09 -31.10 -15.83
C LEU A 138 -13.96 -30.85 -17.35
N PRO A 139 -14.02 -29.60 -17.84
CA PRO A 139 -13.65 -29.30 -19.21
C PRO A 139 -12.16 -29.58 -19.41
N ASP A 140 -11.86 -30.30 -20.48
CA ASP A 140 -10.53 -30.66 -20.98
C ASP A 140 -9.70 -29.39 -21.27
N SER A 141 -8.54 -29.26 -20.62
CA SER A 141 -7.60 -28.15 -20.74
C SER A 141 -6.63 -28.30 -21.93
N SER A 142 -6.93 -29.18 -22.89
CA SER A 142 -6.01 -29.55 -23.97
C SER A 142 -6.02 -28.64 -25.21
N ASN A 143 -6.66 -27.45 -25.15
CA ASN A 143 -6.76 -26.51 -26.28
C ASN A 143 -6.26 -25.10 -25.94
N GLU A 144 -5.24 -24.97 -25.09
CA GLU A 144 -4.49 -23.72 -25.01
C GLU A 144 -3.47 -23.68 -26.16
N GLU A 145 -3.69 -22.76 -27.10
CA GLU A 145 -2.63 -22.35 -28.03
C GLU A 145 -1.40 -21.91 -27.23
N PRO A 146 -0.16 -22.13 -27.73
CA PRO A 146 1.05 -21.66 -27.06
C PRO A 146 0.94 -20.15 -26.83
N TYR A 147 0.98 -19.77 -25.57
CA TYR A 147 0.89 -18.40 -25.09
C TYR A 147 2.07 -17.55 -25.64
N ASP A 148 1.73 -16.49 -26.40
CA ASP A 148 2.65 -15.45 -26.88
C ASP A 148 2.28 -14.14 -26.17
N PRO A 149 3.02 -13.69 -25.13
CA PRO A 149 2.80 -12.38 -24.56
C PRO A 149 3.03 -11.35 -25.66
N ASP A 150 2.04 -10.49 -25.96
CA ASP A 150 2.19 -9.28 -26.80
C ASP A 150 3.17 -8.23 -26.19
N TRP A 151 4.17 -8.67 -25.43
CA TRP A 151 5.30 -7.91 -24.94
C TRP A 151 6.50 -8.28 -25.80
N PRO A 152 7.02 -7.34 -26.61
CA PRO A 152 8.08 -7.61 -27.59
C PRO A 152 9.41 -8.10 -26.99
N ASP A 153 9.55 -8.04 -25.66
CA ASP A 153 10.80 -8.24 -24.95
C ASP A 153 10.84 -9.51 -24.07
N VAL A 154 9.74 -10.29 -23.99
CA VAL A 154 9.74 -11.55 -23.22
C VAL A 154 10.32 -12.67 -24.08
N GLU A 155 11.29 -13.40 -23.53
CA GLU A 155 11.99 -14.45 -24.27
C GLU A 155 11.15 -15.74 -24.33
N ALA A 156 11.15 -16.40 -25.49
CA ALA A 156 10.43 -17.66 -25.68
C ALA A 156 10.93 -18.74 -24.71
N GLY A 157 10.00 -19.42 -24.04
CA GLY A 157 10.31 -20.49 -23.07
C GLY A 157 10.49 -20.01 -21.63
N VAL A 158 10.38 -18.71 -21.36
CA VAL A 158 10.34 -18.17 -19.99
C VAL A 158 9.00 -18.49 -19.33
N TYR A 159 9.04 -18.91 -18.07
CA TYR A 159 7.84 -19.13 -17.28
C TYR A 159 7.01 -17.85 -17.15
N SER A 160 5.69 -17.96 -17.25
CA SER A 160 4.80 -16.83 -17.03
C SER A 160 3.51 -17.24 -16.32
N MET A 161 2.94 -16.31 -15.55
CA MET A 161 1.64 -16.44 -14.90
C MET A 161 0.73 -15.30 -15.38
N THR A 162 -0.46 -15.68 -15.87
CA THR A 162 -1.45 -14.71 -16.36
C THR A 162 -2.12 -14.00 -15.20
N PRO A 163 -2.29 -12.67 -15.26
CA PRO A 163 -3.09 -11.97 -14.28
C PRO A 163 -4.58 -12.37 -14.29
N THR A 164 -5.23 -12.32 -13.15
CA THR A 164 -6.68 -12.46 -12.98
C THR A 164 -7.41 -11.30 -13.66
N THR A 165 -8.59 -11.58 -14.18
CA THR A 165 -9.51 -10.55 -14.70
C THR A 165 -10.45 -9.98 -13.64
N HIS A 166 -10.25 -10.35 -12.37
CA HIS A 166 -10.97 -9.80 -11.22
C HIS A 166 -10.59 -8.35 -10.92
N LEU A 167 -10.99 -7.44 -11.82
CA LEU A 167 -10.66 -6.03 -11.77
C LEU A 167 -11.88 -5.18 -12.19
N PRO A 168 -11.92 -3.89 -11.81
CA PRO A 168 -12.95 -2.95 -12.26
C PRO A 168 -12.93 -2.75 -13.78
N LEU A 169 -14.09 -2.45 -14.36
CA LEU A 169 -14.22 -2.00 -15.74
C LEU A 169 -13.83 -0.52 -15.89
N VAL A 170 -13.14 -0.21 -16.97
CA VAL A 170 -12.66 1.12 -17.34
C VAL A 170 -12.89 1.38 -18.83
N LEU A 171 -12.84 2.65 -19.23
CA LEU A 171 -12.88 3.04 -20.64
C LEU A 171 -11.69 2.41 -21.39
N LYS A 172 -11.95 1.90 -22.59
CA LYS A 172 -10.92 1.34 -23.47
C LYS A 172 -11.03 1.91 -24.88
N PHE A 173 -10.28 2.99 -25.14
CA PHE A 173 -10.24 3.58 -26.47
C PHE A 173 -9.45 2.73 -27.48
N GLU A 174 -9.81 2.87 -28.75
CA GLU A 174 -9.12 2.25 -29.88
C GLU A 174 -8.30 3.31 -30.61
N LYS A 175 -7.01 3.05 -30.85
CA LYS A 175 -6.07 4.03 -31.47
C LYS A 175 -6.60 4.65 -32.76
N SER A 176 -7.38 3.93 -33.56
CA SER A 176 -7.94 4.41 -34.83
C SER A 176 -9.23 5.20 -34.71
N ASN A 177 -9.85 5.27 -33.52
CA ASN A 177 -11.21 5.78 -33.33
C ASN A 177 -11.40 6.56 -32.01
N TRP A 178 -10.31 6.83 -31.28
CA TRP A 178 -10.37 7.41 -29.94
C TRP A 178 -11.02 8.80 -29.92
N GLN A 179 -10.82 9.66 -30.94
CA GLN A 179 -11.46 10.98 -30.97
C GLN A 179 -12.99 10.87 -31.00
N LYS A 180 -13.53 9.87 -31.70
CA LYS A 180 -14.98 9.63 -31.77
C LYS A 180 -15.50 9.09 -30.44
N GLN A 181 -14.77 8.15 -29.84
CA GLN A 181 -15.12 7.60 -28.54
C GLN A 181 -15.07 8.67 -27.43
N LEU A 182 -14.07 9.56 -27.46
CA LEU A 182 -14.00 10.70 -26.55
C LEU A 182 -15.18 11.66 -26.72
N LYS A 183 -15.61 11.95 -27.96
CA LYS A 183 -16.82 12.74 -28.22
C LYS A 183 -18.08 12.06 -27.69
N GLU A 184 -18.18 10.74 -27.81
CA GLU A 184 -19.28 9.95 -27.26
C GLU A 184 -19.30 10.04 -25.72
N VAL A 185 -18.14 9.91 -25.08
CA VAL A 185 -17.96 10.10 -23.63
C VAL A 185 -18.37 11.51 -23.19
N LEU A 186 -17.89 12.56 -23.87
CA LEU A 186 -18.23 13.96 -23.58
C LEU A 186 -19.73 14.26 -23.74
N SER A 187 -20.41 13.54 -24.64
CA SER A 187 -21.84 13.69 -24.89
C SER A 187 -22.71 12.84 -23.96
N TYR A 188 -22.10 12.00 -23.11
CA TYR A 188 -22.81 11.16 -22.17
C TYR A 188 -23.53 12.01 -21.13
N LYS A 189 -24.83 11.76 -20.93
CA LYS A 189 -25.71 12.54 -20.05
C LYS A 189 -25.17 12.71 -18.62
N ASP A 190 -24.41 11.72 -18.17
CA ASP A 190 -23.92 11.56 -16.81
C ASP A 190 -22.45 12.01 -16.66
N TYR A 191 -21.82 12.45 -17.75
CA TYR A 191 -20.43 12.89 -17.76
C TYR A 191 -20.17 13.99 -16.71
N ASN A 192 -21.01 15.04 -16.71
CA ASN A 192 -20.92 16.19 -15.80
C ASN A 192 -21.88 16.11 -14.61
N ASN A 193 -22.52 14.96 -14.40
CA ASN A 193 -23.53 14.82 -13.37
C ASN A 193 -22.85 14.60 -12.01
N LYS A 194 -22.74 15.68 -11.22
CA LYS A 194 -22.18 15.64 -9.87
C LYS A 194 -23.00 14.78 -8.89
N ASP A 195 -24.30 14.62 -9.15
CA ASP A 195 -25.24 13.93 -8.28
C ASP A 195 -25.11 12.40 -8.37
N LEU A 196 -24.27 11.89 -9.29
CA LEU A 196 -23.89 10.47 -9.35
C LEU A 196 -23.07 10.04 -8.14
N TYR A 197 -22.29 10.95 -7.56
CA TYR A 197 -21.56 10.64 -6.36
C TYR A 197 -22.54 10.37 -5.22
N LYS A 198 -22.35 9.22 -4.58
CA LYS A 198 -23.01 8.85 -3.32
C LYS A 198 -21.93 8.42 -2.34
N PRO A 199 -21.83 9.06 -1.16
CA PRO A 199 -20.99 8.57 -0.08
C PRO A 199 -21.29 7.11 0.21
N THR A 200 -20.27 6.34 0.57
CA THR A 200 -20.47 4.98 1.08
C THR A 200 -21.25 5.01 2.39
N ASP A 201 -22.05 3.98 2.64
CA ASP A 201 -22.84 3.88 3.86
C ASP A 201 -22.09 3.14 4.99
N SER A 202 -22.78 2.89 6.11
CA SER A 202 -22.21 2.23 7.28
C SER A 202 -21.81 0.76 7.07
N THR A 203 -22.22 0.13 5.96
CA THR A 203 -21.85 -1.26 5.64
C THR A 203 -20.51 -1.39 4.93
N TYR A 204 -19.95 -0.26 4.48
CA TYR A 204 -18.66 -0.22 3.82
C TYR A 204 -17.49 -0.28 4.83
N GLU A 205 -16.57 -1.22 4.62
CA GLU A 205 -15.42 -1.47 5.50
C GLU A 205 -14.07 -1.33 4.78
N CYS A 206 -14.00 -0.41 3.80
CA CYS A 206 -12.91 -0.29 2.82
C CYS A 206 -12.86 -1.45 1.81
N SER A 207 -12.24 -1.19 0.67
CA SER A 207 -12.08 -2.13 -0.44
C SER A 207 -10.73 -1.92 -1.15
N LEU A 208 -10.12 -3.01 -1.64
CA LEU A 208 -8.90 -2.94 -2.45
C LEU A 208 -9.15 -2.20 -3.77
N HIS A 209 -10.27 -2.54 -4.40
CA HIS A 209 -10.75 -1.94 -5.64
C HIS A 209 -11.82 -0.86 -5.37
N PRO A 210 -12.05 0.11 -6.28
CA PRO A 210 -13.07 1.14 -6.10
C PRO A 210 -14.42 0.56 -5.66
N PRO A 211 -15.08 1.16 -4.64
CA PRO A 211 -16.35 0.67 -4.13
C PRO A 211 -17.45 0.73 -5.19
N ALA A 212 -18.53 -0.05 -4.97
CA ALA A 212 -19.61 -0.27 -5.94
C ALA A 212 -20.24 1.01 -6.54
N LYS A 213 -20.14 2.16 -5.85
CA LYS A 213 -20.55 3.46 -6.41
C LYS A 213 -19.90 3.77 -7.77
N TYR A 214 -18.66 3.30 -7.99
CA TYR A 214 -17.92 3.50 -9.24
C TYR A 214 -18.40 2.63 -10.39
N ASP A 215 -19.16 1.56 -10.13
CA ASP A 215 -19.48 0.53 -11.12
C ASP A 215 -20.22 1.08 -12.34
N THR A 216 -21.05 2.11 -12.15
CA THR A 216 -21.80 2.78 -13.22
C THR A 216 -21.18 4.11 -13.64
N ASN A 217 -20.02 4.48 -13.09
CA ASN A 217 -19.33 5.71 -13.39
C ASN A 217 -17.94 5.44 -13.99
N PRO A 218 -17.82 5.48 -15.33
CA PRO A 218 -16.54 5.22 -15.99
C PRO A 218 -15.66 6.46 -16.23
N THR A 219 -16.11 7.66 -15.86
CA THR A 219 -15.46 8.93 -16.28
C THR A 219 -15.01 9.82 -15.13
N GLN A 220 -15.68 9.73 -13.98
CA GLN A 220 -15.37 10.55 -12.81
C GLN A 220 -14.44 9.82 -11.84
N ILE A 221 -13.63 10.62 -11.15
CA ILE A 221 -12.82 10.21 -9.99
C ILE A 221 -13.43 10.84 -8.75
N TRP A 222 -13.65 10.04 -7.70
CA TRP A 222 -14.22 10.52 -6.45
C TRP A 222 -13.29 10.26 -5.27
N ILE A 223 -12.38 11.21 -5.05
CA ILE A 223 -11.53 11.24 -3.85
C ILE A 223 -12.18 12.22 -2.90
N GLY A 224 -12.67 11.74 -1.76
CA GLY A 224 -13.24 12.61 -0.73
C GLY A 224 -12.17 13.34 0.06
N ARG A 225 -12.52 14.53 0.55
CA ARG A 225 -11.77 15.36 1.49
C ARG A 225 -12.52 15.37 2.82
N PRO A 226 -12.21 14.45 3.75
CA PRO A 226 -12.99 14.33 4.99
C PRO A 226 -12.98 15.65 5.79
N SER A 227 -14.15 16.22 6.09
CA SER A 227 -14.25 17.41 6.92
C SER A 227 -13.95 17.09 8.40
N GLU A 228 -14.25 15.87 8.82
CA GLU A 228 -13.96 15.38 10.17
C GLU A 228 -12.53 14.85 10.27
N THR A 229 -11.93 15.02 11.45
CA THR A 229 -10.64 14.41 11.76
C THR A 229 -10.80 12.95 12.12
N VAL A 230 -9.82 12.14 11.75
CA VAL A 230 -9.73 10.72 12.10
C VAL A 230 -8.72 10.48 13.23
N THR A 231 -8.77 9.27 13.77
CA THR A 231 -7.74 8.73 14.68
C THR A 231 -7.17 7.46 14.05
N PHE A 232 -5.87 7.43 13.82
CA PHE A 232 -5.13 6.25 13.38
C PHE A 232 -3.71 6.34 13.94
N SER A 233 -2.98 5.21 14.01
CA SER A 233 -1.64 5.16 14.63
C SER A 233 -1.62 5.85 16.00
N TYR A 234 -2.68 5.63 16.79
CA TYR A 234 -2.90 6.21 18.12
C TYR A 234 -2.90 7.76 18.17
N THR A 235 -2.97 8.42 17.01
CA THR A 235 -2.91 9.87 16.91
C THR A 235 -4.30 10.44 16.64
N PRO A 236 -4.95 11.08 17.62
CA PRO A 236 -6.25 11.67 17.43
C PRO A 236 -6.18 13.04 16.75
N GLY A 237 -7.27 13.43 16.09
CA GLY A 237 -7.43 14.78 15.55
C GLY A 237 -6.63 15.03 14.28
N VAL A 238 -6.41 14.00 13.46
CA VAL A 238 -5.68 14.12 12.19
C VAL A 238 -6.65 14.44 11.07
N ALA A 239 -6.39 15.52 10.33
CA ALA A 239 -7.12 15.81 9.10
C ALA A 239 -6.47 15.05 7.93
N ILE A 240 -7.29 14.42 7.09
CA ILE A 240 -6.83 13.71 5.90
C ILE A 240 -6.98 14.63 4.69
N ARG A 241 -5.86 14.88 3.99
CA ARG A 241 -5.82 15.75 2.81
C ARG A 241 -4.90 15.15 1.77
N LEU A 242 -5.21 15.39 0.49
CA LEU A 242 -4.23 15.17 -0.56
C LEU A 242 -3.01 16.07 -0.31
N PRO A 243 -1.78 15.57 -0.47
CA PRO A 243 -0.60 16.39 -0.22
C PRO A 243 -0.52 17.58 -1.17
N ASP A 244 -0.78 17.32 -2.46
CA ASP A 244 -0.93 18.27 -3.54
C ASP A 244 -1.83 17.67 -4.63
N LYS A 245 -2.02 18.39 -5.74
CA LYS A 245 -2.81 17.94 -6.88
C LYS A 245 -2.17 16.80 -7.68
N TYR A 246 -0.85 16.65 -7.63
CA TYR A 246 -0.09 15.64 -8.38
C TYR A 246 -0.26 14.25 -7.77
N TYR A 247 -0.35 14.14 -6.44
CA TYR A 247 -0.78 12.90 -5.78
C TYR A 247 -2.13 12.41 -6.32
N GLY A 248 -3.07 13.31 -6.56
CA GLY A 248 -4.36 12.95 -7.18
C GLY A 248 -4.23 12.42 -8.61
N LEU A 249 -3.31 12.96 -9.43
CA LEU A 249 -3.05 12.44 -10.78
C LEU A 249 -2.67 10.95 -10.75
N PHE A 250 -1.75 10.58 -9.87
CA PHE A 250 -1.26 9.20 -9.74
C PHE A 250 -2.24 8.28 -9.01
N LEU A 251 -3.06 8.78 -8.08
CA LEU A 251 -4.22 8.05 -7.54
C LEU A 251 -5.21 7.70 -8.65
N GLY A 252 -5.50 8.65 -9.54
CA GLY A 252 -6.34 8.41 -10.72
C GLY A 252 -5.74 7.36 -11.66
N TYR A 253 -4.42 7.43 -11.89
CA TYR A 253 -3.71 6.42 -12.69
C TYR A 253 -3.75 5.03 -12.05
N ALA A 254 -3.46 4.90 -10.75
CA ALA A 254 -3.50 3.64 -10.03
C ALA A 254 -4.89 2.98 -10.11
N MET A 255 -5.95 3.80 -10.03
CA MET A 255 -7.33 3.34 -10.21
C MET A 255 -7.61 2.84 -11.64
N ASP A 256 -7.22 3.60 -12.67
CA ASP A 256 -7.56 3.28 -14.06
C ASP A 256 -6.65 2.20 -14.68
N ALA A 257 -5.40 2.13 -14.26
CA ALA A 257 -4.40 1.18 -14.75
C ALA A 257 -4.40 -0.15 -13.97
N TYR A 258 -4.59 -0.12 -12.65
CA TYR A 258 -4.48 -1.31 -11.79
C TYR A 258 -5.75 -1.59 -10.99
N GLY A 259 -6.78 -0.74 -11.12
CA GLY A 259 -8.05 -0.96 -10.44
C GLY A 259 -7.99 -0.65 -8.96
N LEU A 260 -7.00 0.07 -8.44
CA LEU A 260 -6.84 0.30 -7.01
C LEU A 260 -7.75 1.43 -6.51
N ASN A 261 -8.35 1.24 -5.33
CA ASN A 261 -9.17 2.27 -4.70
C ASN A 261 -8.30 3.45 -4.25
N PRO A 262 -8.56 4.70 -4.71
CA PRO A 262 -7.86 5.87 -4.21
C PRO A 262 -7.96 6.05 -2.69
N GLY A 263 -9.13 5.75 -2.08
CA GLY A 263 -9.32 5.84 -0.64
C GLY A 263 -8.42 4.89 0.14
N MET A 264 -8.20 3.68 -0.38
CA MET A 264 -7.27 2.70 0.19
C MET A 264 -5.83 3.20 0.13
N LEU A 265 -5.38 3.74 -1.01
CA LEU A 265 -4.02 4.27 -1.15
C LEU A 265 -3.77 5.51 -0.29
N VAL A 266 -4.77 6.39 -0.14
CA VAL A 266 -4.71 7.51 0.82
C VAL A 266 -4.55 6.97 2.25
N GLY A 267 -5.30 5.92 2.61
CA GLY A 267 -5.17 5.26 3.90
C GLY A 267 -3.80 4.62 4.12
N LEU A 268 -3.28 3.94 3.10
CA LEU A 268 -1.96 3.31 3.13
C LEU A 268 -0.87 4.35 3.39
N GLY A 269 -0.81 5.41 2.58
CA GLY A 269 0.21 6.44 2.78
C GLY A 269 0.01 7.27 4.05
N ALA A 270 -1.22 7.39 4.56
CA ALA A 270 -1.46 7.96 5.89
C ALA A 270 -0.88 7.06 7.00
N LYS A 271 -1.10 5.75 6.92
CA LYS A 271 -0.61 4.79 7.91
C LYS A 271 0.90 4.63 7.88
N GLU A 272 1.46 4.45 6.69
CA GLU A 272 2.86 4.06 6.50
C GLU A 272 3.82 5.21 6.80
N SER A 273 3.54 6.40 6.27
CA SER A 273 4.47 7.53 6.36
C SER A 273 3.84 8.79 6.93
N PHE A 274 2.52 8.84 7.15
CA PHE A 274 1.74 10.06 7.41
C PHE A 274 1.70 11.06 6.23
N SER A 275 2.06 10.68 5.00
CA SER A 275 2.10 11.58 3.83
C SER A 275 0.77 12.28 3.55
N PHE A 276 -0.38 11.66 3.84
CA PHE A 276 -1.73 12.23 3.64
C PHE A 276 -2.31 12.91 4.90
N SER A 277 -1.45 13.17 5.88
CA SER A 277 -1.87 13.57 7.22
C SER A 277 -1.50 15.00 7.52
N ARG A 278 -2.45 15.71 8.14
CA ARG A 278 -2.21 17.05 8.68
C ARG A 278 -2.54 17.13 10.16
N PHE A 279 -1.57 17.59 10.94
CA PHE A 279 -1.66 17.71 12.40
C PHE A 279 -2.17 19.09 12.82
N ALA A 280 -2.67 19.14 14.06
CA ALA A 280 -3.34 20.29 14.68
C ALA A 280 -4.65 20.66 13.98
N ALA A 281 -5.76 20.16 14.56
CA ALA A 281 -7.15 20.28 14.13
C ALA A 281 -7.75 21.70 14.11
N ASN A 282 -6.94 22.72 13.85
CA ASN A 282 -7.45 23.91 13.19
C ASN A 282 -7.29 23.64 11.70
N ASP A 283 -8.22 22.87 11.13
CA ASP A 283 -8.41 22.89 9.68
C ASP A 283 -8.56 24.36 9.30
N ASP A 284 -7.54 24.91 8.63
CA ASP A 284 -7.56 26.30 8.17
C ASP A 284 -8.39 26.44 6.89
N GLY A 285 -9.09 25.37 6.50
CA GLY A 285 -9.83 25.27 5.26
C GLY A 285 -8.94 24.95 4.07
N SER A 286 -7.66 24.57 4.27
CA SER A 286 -6.80 24.25 3.13
C SER A 286 -7.35 23.07 2.33
N TYR A 287 -7.17 23.20 1.03
CA TYR A 287 -7.60 22.19 0.08
C TYR A 287 -6.62 21.01 0.03
N PHE A 288 -5.32 21.31 0.03
CA PHE A 288 -4.20 20.36 0.08
C PHE A 288 -3.38 20.51 1.37
N ILE A 289 -2.37 19.66 1.57
CA ILE A 289 -1.37 19.84 2.64
C ILE A 289 -0.46 21.02 2.31
N VAL A 290 0.02 21.12 1.06
CA VAL A 290 0.73 22.31 0.58
C VAL A 290 -0.17 23.54 0.60
N GLU A 291 0.42 24.72 0.79
CA GLU A 291 -0.34 25.97 0.84
C GLU A 291 -0.80 26.44 -0.53
N LYS A 292 0.03 26.23 -1.55
CA LYS A 292 -0.24 26.64 -2.93
C LYS A 292 -0.59 25.43 -3.76
N GLU A 293 -1.69 25.50 -4.50
CA GLU A 293 -2.19 24.41 -5.35
C GLU A 293 -1.18 23.86 -6.37
N ASN A 294 -0.24 24.69 -6.84
CA ASN A 294 0.81 24.27 -7.79
C ASN A 294 2.14 23.89 -7.13
N GLU A 295 2.22 23.93 -5.79
CA GLU A 295 3.41 23.46 -5.06
C GLU A 295 3.44 21.92 -5.07
N HIS A 296 4.65 21.37 -5.21
CA HIS A 296 4.87 19.94 -5.06
C HIS A 296 5.15 19.63 -3.59
N TYR A 297 4.40 18.69 -3.04
CA TYR A 297 4.69 18.14 -1.72
C TYR A 297 5.97 17.32 -1.78
N ASP A 298 6.87 17.60 -0.85
CA ASP A 298 8.12 16.90 -0.64
C ASP A 298 8.09 16.26 0.74
N CYS A 299 7.97 14.93 0.75
CA CYS A 299 8.03 14.08 1.94
C CYS A 299 9.19 14.48 2.87
N TYR A 300 10.36 14.76 2.31
CA TYR A 300 11.61 14.85 3.04
C TYR A 300 12.03 16.29 3.34
N SER A 301 11.18 17.27 2.97
CA SER A 301 11.44 18.67 3.27
C SER A 301 11.21 18.99 4.75
N ALA A 302 12.18 19.68 5.35
CA ALA A 302 12.08 20.16 6.73
C ALA A 302 11.06 21.31 6.93
N SER A 303 10.45 21.84 5.86
CA SER A 303 9.66 23.07 5.90
C SER A 303 8.17 22.90 5.57
N GLN A 304 7.66 21.68 5.41
CA GLN A 304 6.27 21.46 4.98
C GLN A 304 5.29 21.13 6.11
N ARG A 305 4.00 21.36 5.84
CA ARG A 305 2.88 21.18 6.79
C ARG A 305 2.47 19.72 7.01
N GLY A 306 3.09 18.79 6.29
CA GLY A 306 2.88 17.35 6.40
C GLY A 306 4.05 16.66 7.12
N LEU A 307 3.82 15.44 7.61
CA LEU A 307 4.87 14.62 8.20
C LEU A 307 5.03 13.41 7.30
N CYS A 308 6.07 13.34 6.48
CA CYS A 308 6.50 12.05 5.95
C CYS A 308 7.57 11.53 6.90
N ARG A 309 7.25 10.48 7.64
CA ARG A 309 8.15 9.91 8.64
C ARG A 309 8.79 8.68 8.07
N ASP A 310 9.81 8.93 7.28
CA ASP A 310 10.62 7.87 6.74
C ASP A 310 12.10 8.24 6.83
N GLY A 311 12.79 7.58 7.76
CA GLY A 311 14.26 7.70 7.88
C GLY A 311 15.02 6.85 6.88
N ASN A 312 14.35 5.92 6.21
CA ASN A 312 14.91 4.89 5.33
C ASN A 312 14.71 5.19 3.84
N LEU A 313 14.02 6.28 3.48
CA LEU A 313 13.81 6.71 2.10
C LEU A 313 13.01 5.70 1.24
N ASP A 314 12.13 4.94 1.87
CA ASP A 314 11.19 3.97 1.30
C ASP A 314 9.87 4.61 0.81
N GLY A 315 9.75 5.94 0.94
CA GLY A 315 8.70 6.74 0.30
C GLY A 315 7.37 6.79 1.05
N PRO A 316 6.33 7.39 0.43
CA PRO A 316 5.03 7.56 1.07
C PRO A 316 4.31 6.24 1.41
N PHE A 317 4.74 5.12 0.84
CA PHE A 317 4.13 3.80 1.05
C PHE A 317 5.05 2.82 1.80
N GLN A 318 6.26 3.23 2.19
CA GLN A 318 7.23 2.38 2.89
C GLN A 318 7.54 1.08 2.13
N VAL A 319 7.73 1.16 0.81
CA VAL A 319 8.19 -0.01 0.05
C VAL A 319 9.68 -0.17 0.31
N GLU A 320 10.07 -1.17 1.09
CA GLU A 320 11.48 -1.42 1.43
C GLU A 320 12.27 -1.95 0.22
N THR A 321 13.60 -1.80 0.23
CA THR A 321 14.50 -2.35 -0.81
C THR A 321 14.25 -3.83 -1.09
N GLY A 322 14.03 -4.65 -0.06
CA GLY A 322 13.74 -6.08 -0.22
C GLY A 322 12.37 -6.34 -0.86
N GLY A 323 11.38 -5.51 -0.56
CA GLY A 323 10.07 -5.53 -1.22
C GLY A 323 10.20 -5.24 -2.71
N MET A 324 10.85 -4.12 -3.07
CA MET A 324 11.08 -3.77 -4.47
C MET A 324 11.95 -4.79 -5.21
N ALA A 325 12.91 -5.44 -4.54
CA ALA A 325 13.70 -6.52 -5.16
C ALA A 325 12.80 -7.67 -5.63
N THR A 326 11.76 -7.99 -4.83
CA THR A 326 10.74 -8.96 -5.22
C THR A 326 10.00 -8.47 -6.44
N ASP A 327 9.50 -7.23 -6.45
CA ASP A 327 8.76 -6.63 -7.58
C ASP A 327 9.56 -6.69 -8.88
N VAL A 328 10.86 -6.36 -8.83
CA VAL A 328 11.76 -6.45 -9.98
C VAL A 328 11.89 -7.89 -10.49
N ALA A 329 12.04 -8.86 -9.59
CA ALA A 329 12.21 -10.26 -9.95
C ALA A 329 10.96 -10.88 -10.62
N ILE A 330 9.77 -10.42 -10.26
CA ILE A 330 8.50 -10.95 -10.79
C ILE A 330 7.97 -10.17 -12.01
N LEU A 331 8.31 -8.88 -12.11
CA LEU A 331 7.89 -7.96 -13.18
C LEU A 331 9.11 -7.37 -13.90
N PRO A 332 10.09 -8.17 -14.36
CA PRO A 332 11.32 -7.65 -14.95
C PRO A 332 11.08 -6.96 -16.31
N ASN A 333 9.87 -7.05 -16.86
CA ASN A 333 9.39 -6.24 -17.99
C ASN A 333 9.08 -4.76 -17.62
N ARG A 334 9.13 -4.40 -16.33
CA ARG A 334 8.93 -3.01 -15.86
C ARG A 334 10.14 -2.37 -15.23
N PHE A 335 11.15 -3.15 -14.92
CA PHE A 335 12.36 -2.68 -14.26
C PHE A 335 13.57 -3.04 -15.10
N TYR A 336 14.60 -2.20 -15.02
CA TYR A 336 15.87 -2.49 -15.69
C TYR A 336 17.01 -2.24 -14.73
N ILE A 337 17.64 -3.33 -14.31
CA ILE A 337 18.76 -3.38 -13.36
C ILE A 337 20.10 -3.66 -14.06
N GLY A 338 20.15 -3.49 -15.38
CA GLY A 338 21.37 -3.62 -16.18
C GLY A 338 22.13 -2.30 -16.29
N ASP A 339 23.15 -2.28 -17.16
CA ASP A 339 23.92 -1.07 -17.46
C ASP A 339 23.04 0.00 -18.10
N GLU A 340 22.81 1.11 -17.39
CA GLU A 340 21.96 2.22 -17.85
C GLU A 340 22.49 2.93 -19.09
N THR A 341 23.78 2.79 -19.41
CA THR A 341 24.38 3.34 -20.64
C THR A 341 23.90 2.61 -21.90
N ILE A 342 23.26 1.45 -21.75
CA ILE A 342 22.63 0.73 -22.84
C ILE A 342 21.33 1.46 -23.25
N PRO A 343 21.23 1.92 -24.52
CA PRO A 343 20.02 2.56 -25.04
C PRO A 343 18.76 1.70 -24.89
N LYS A 344 17.59 2.31 -24.64
CA LYS A 344 16.32 1.60 -24.37
C LYS A 344 15.96 0.58 -25.46
N ASP A 345 16.25 0.86 -26.73
CA ASP A 345 16.02 -0.02 -27.90
C ASP A 345 16.91 -1.27 -27.92
N LYS A 346 17.94 -1.32 -27.07
CA LYS A 346 18.90 -2.42 -26.97
C LYS A 346 18.88 -3.13 -25.62
N ARG A 347 18.09 -2.64 -24.67
CA ARG A 347 17.94 -3.27 -23.36
C ARG A 347 17.26 -4.61 -23.52
N LYS A 348 17.62 -5.55 -22.64
CA LYS A 348 17.00 -6.85 -22.54
C LYS A 348 16.49 -7.05 -21.13
N ILE A 349 15.41 -7.81 -21.01
CA ILE A 349 14.90 -8.25 -19.71
C ILE A 349 15.96 -9.11 -19.02
N LEU A 350 16.18 -8.87 -17.73
CA LEU A 350 17.03 -9.68 -16.88
C LEU A 350 16.14 -10.48 -15.93
N TYR A 351 16.07 -11.80 -16.14
CA TYR A 351 15.32 -12.70 -15.27
C TYR A 351 16.20 -13.11 -14.10
N MET A 352 15.93 -12.55 -12.92
CA MET A 352 16.73 -12.70 -11.72
C MET A 352 15.83 -13.10 -10.55
N TYR A 353 16.38 -13.83 -9.58
CA TYR A 353 15.73 -14.02 -8.28
C TYR A 353 15.86 -12.75 -7.43
N ASP A 354 14.93 -12.57 -6.49
CA ASP A 354 14.89 -11.38 -5.61
C ASP A 354 16.22 -11.13 -4.86
N ASN A 355 16.89 -12.18 -4.40
CA ASN A 355 18.18 -12.14 -3.72
C ASN A 355 19.33 -11.69 -4.65
N GLU A 356 19.27 -12.03 -5.93
CA GLU A 356 20.22 -11.57 -6.94
C GLU A 356 19.99 -10.09 -7.25
N VAL A 357 18.73 -9.65 -7.33
CA VAL A 357 18.38 -8.24 -7.50
C VAL A 357 18.87 -7.42 -6.30
N LEU A 358 18.56 -7.87 -5.09
CA LEU A 358 18.90 -7.18 -3.84
C LEU A 358 20.42 -6.97 -3.68
N THR A 359 21.22 -7.90 -4.19
CA THR A 359 22.69 -7.82 -4.13
C THR A 359 23.32 -7.18 -5.37
N SER A 360 22.52 -6.75 -6.35
CA SER A 360 23.03 -6.09 -7.55
C SER A 360 23.53 -4.68 -7.25
N ALA A 361 24.63 -4.30 -7.91
CA ALA A 361 25.25 -2.99 -7.72
C ALA A 361 24.33 -1.88 -8.23
N GLY A 362 24.16 -0.82 -7.45
CA GLY A 362 23.29 0.32 -7.81
C GLY A 362 21.81 0.15 -7.48
N PHE A 363 21.40 -1.02 -6.94
CA PHE A 363 19.99 -1.29 -6.71
C PHE A 363 19.36 -0.40 -5.64
N ARG A 364 20.10 -0.01 -4.59
CA ARG A 364 19.57 0.91 -3.57
C ARG A 364 19.33 2.29 -4.16
N GLU A 365 20.22 2.78 -5.01
CA GLU A 365 20.03 4.05 -5.73
C GLU A 365 18.84 3.97 -6.70
N TYR A 366 18.65 2.83 -7.37
CA TYR A 366 17.48 2.60 -8.22
C TYR A 366 16.18 2.53 -7.43
N HIS A 367 16.22 1.96 -6.22
CA HIS A 367 15.12 2.00 -5.28
C HIS A 367 14.77 3.44 -4.88
N ASP A 368 15.75 4.24 -4.46
CA ASP A 368 15.56 5.65 -4.10
C ASP A 368 14.98 6.46 -5.27
N PHE A 369 15.41 6.15 -6.50
CA PHE A 369 14.86 6.77 -7.70
C PHE A 369 13.34 6.59 -7.82
N PHE A 370 12.80 5.44 -7.41
CA PHE A 370 11.36 5.18 -7.38
C PHE A 370 10.68 5.77 -6.14
N THR A 371 11.20 5.54 -4.95
CA THR A 371 10.51 5.86 -3.69
C THR A 371 10.53 7.33 -3.33
N LEU A 372 11.56 8.08 -3.74
CA LEU A 372 11.70 9.50 -3.42
C LEU A 372 10.85 10.42 -4.30
N THR A 373 10.35 9.93 -5.44
CA THR A 373 9.45 10.69 -6.32
C THR A 373 8.02 10.17 -6.16
N PRO A 374 7.06 10.97 -5.64
CA PRO A 374 5.72 10.48 -5.33
C PRO A 374 5.05 9.72 -6.48
N GLY A 375 5.09 10.25 -7.70
CA GLY A 375 4.48 9.59 -8.86
C GLY A 375 5.09 8.23 -9.19
N ARG A 376 6.40 8.05 -9.01
CA ARG A 376 7.06 6.75 -9.19
C ARG A 376 6.74 5.80 -8.04
N ALA A 377 6.67 6.31 -6.82
CA ALA A 377 6.26 5.52 -5.65
C ALA A 377 4.84 4.97 -5.80
N PHE A 378 3.91 5.75 -6.37
CA PHE A 378 2.58 5.25 -6.75
C PHE A 378 2.62 4.15 -7.79
N ILE A 379 3.45 4.30 -8.83
CA ILE A 379 3.60 3.28 -9.88
C ILE A 379 4.18 2.00 -9.29
N LEU A 380 5.23 2.10 -8.47
CA LEU A 380 5.84 0.96 -7.76
C LEU A 380 4.81 0.25 -6.87
N SER A 381 4.12 0.99 -6.00
CA SER A 381 3.12 0.41 -5.10
C SER A 381 1.95 -0.21 -5.86
N SER A 382 1.60 0.32 -7.03
CA SER A 382 0.55 -0.27 -7.87
C SER A 382 1.00 -1.59 -8.52
N LEU A 383 2.26 -1.70 -8.91
CA LEU A 383 2.85 -2.94 -9.41
C LEU A 383 2.93 -4.00 -8.30
N ASP A 384 3.29 -3.60 -7.08
CA ASP A 384 3.30 -4.50 -5.93
C ASP A 384 1.89 -5.03 -5.62
N PHE A 385 0.88 -4.15 -5.54
CA PHE A 385 -0.51 -4.61 -5.38
C PHE A 385 -1.02 -5.44 -6.55
N HIS A 386 -0.61 -5.15 -7.78
CA HIS A 386 -0.93 -6.00 -8.94
C HIS A 386 -0.44 -7.43 -8.70
N PHE A 387 0.81 -7.61 -8.26
CA PHE A 387 1.30 -8.94 -7.89
C PHE A 387 0.55 -9.57 -6.73
N ARG A 388 0.41 -8.84 -5.61
CA ARG A 388 -0.20 -9.38 -4.40
C ARG A 388 -1.64 -9.81 -4.64
N HIS A 389 -2.44 -8.96 -5.28
CA HIS A 389 -3.82 -9.27 -5.65
C HIS A 389 -3.89 -10.54 -6.49
N ASN A 390 -3.02 -10.67 -7.50
CA ASN A 390 -2.96 -11.85 -8.34
C ASN A 390 -2.61 -13.12 -7.56
N LEU A 391 -1.61 -13.04 -6.68
CA LEU A 391 -1.22 -14.17 -5.85
C LEU A 391 -2.37 -14.60 -4.92
N VAL A 392 -2.96 -13.66 -4.17
CA VAL A 392 -3.99 -13.99 -3.16
C VAL A 392 -5.29 -14.48 -3.79
N MET A 393 -5.66 -13.96 -4.97
CA MET A 393 -6.86 -14.39 -5.68
C MET A 393 -6.67 -15.73 -6.38
N GLN A 394 -5.50 -15.99 -6.96
CA GLN A 394 -5.30 -17.19 -7.78
C GLN A 394 -4.88 -18.41 -6.95
N MET A 395 -4.05 -18.26 -5.92
CA MET A 395 -3.50 -19.43 -5.22
C MET A 395 -4.54 -20.06 -4.28
N LYS A 396 -5.07 -21.23 -4.67
CA LYS A 396 -6.13 -21.90 -3.90
C LYS A 396 -5.71 -22.25 -2.48
N LYS A 397 -4.45 -22.63 -2.28
CA LYS A 397 -3.89 -22.99 -0.96
C LYS A 397 -3.94 -21.86 0.07
N LEU A 398 -3.99 -20.60 -0.36
CA LEU A 398 -4.12 -19.46 0.56
C LEU A 398 -5.48 -19.43 1.26
N GLY A 399 -6.54 -19.94 0.62
CA GLY A 399 -7.87 -20.04 1.22
C GLY A 399 -8.75 -18.79 1.07
N LEU A 400 -8.28 -17.73 0.39
CA LEU A 400 -9.07 -16.51 0.18
C LEU A 400 -10.37 -16.80 -0.58
N GLY A 401 -10.29 -17.54 -1.69
CA GLY A 401 -11.47 -17.89 -2.49
C GLY A 401 -12.55 -18.64 -1.69
N GLU A 402 -12.15 -19.57 -0.81
CA GLU A 402 -13.08 -20.29 0.07
C GLU A 402 -13.70 -19.36 1.12
N ALA A 403 -12.91 -18.47 1.72
CA ALA A 403 -13.40 -17.48 2.68
C ALA A 403 -14.33 -16.44 2.04
N MET A 404 -14.06 -16.02 0.80
CA MET A 404 -14.94 -15.14 0.02
C MET A 404 -16.27 -15.83 -0.32
N ALA A 405 -16.26 -17.11 -0.67
CA ALA A 405 -17.46 -17.87 -1.04
C ALA A 405 -18.49 -17.98 0.13
N LYS A 406 -18.04 -17.86 1.38
CA LYS A 406 -18.92 -17.82 2.56
C LYS A 406 -19.74 -16.52 2.66
N ARG A 407 -19.27 -15.43 2.02
CA ARG A 407 -19.85 -14.08 2.13
C ARG A 407 -20.84 -13.81 1.01
N LYS A 408 -21.94 -13.12 1.34
CA LYS A 408 -23.09 -12.94 0.42
C LYS A 408 -23.16 -11.58 -0.26
N THR A 409 -22.54 -10.55 0.31
CA THR A 409 -22.59 -9.18 -0.23
C THR A 409 -21.30 -8.85 -0.98
N ARG A 410 -21.33 -7.77 -1.76
CA ARG A 410 -20.14 -7.19 -2.42
C ARG A 410 -19.21 -6.64 -1.33
N GLU A 411 -19.75 -5.79 -0.46
CA GLU A 411 -19.04 -5.07 0.59
C GLU A 411 -18.29 -6.00 1.55
N ALA A 412 -18.89 -7.14 1.93
CA ALA A 412 -18.23 -8.11 2.80
C ALA A 412 -17.06 -8.82 2.10
N ARG A 413 -17.16 -9.08 0.80
CA ARG A 413 -16.09 -9.70 0.00
C ARG A 413 -14.97 -8.70 -0.24
N ASP A 414 -15.31 -7.48 -0.64
CA ASP A 414 -14.38 -6.38 -0.87
C ASP A 414 -13.56 -6.07 0.41
N SER A 415 -14.21 -6.11 1.58
CA SER A 415 -13.53 -5.92 2.87
C SER A 415 -12.56 -7.05 3.22
N LEU A 416 -12.88 -8.31 2.90
CA LEU A 416 -11.98 -9.44 3.11
C LEU A 416 -10.77 -9.37 2.19
N GLU A 417 -10.99 -9.04 0.92
CA GLU A 417 -9.94 -8.89 -0.07
C GLU A 417 -9.00 -7.73 0.29
N PHE A 418 -9.57 -6.59 0.68
CA PHE A 418 -8.82 -5.46 1.25
C PHE A 418 -7.93 -5.91 2.42
N ALA A 419 -8.51 -6.54 3.44
CA ALA A 419 -7.77 -6.92 4.64
C ALA A 419 -6.67 -7.94 4.32
N THR A 420 -6.92 -8.86 3.39
CA THR A 420 -5.94 -9.85 2.93
C THR A 420 -4.78 -9.17 2.21
N ALA A 421 -5.07 -8.27 1.26
CA ALA A 421 -4.06 -7.53 0.53
C ALA A 421 -3.20 -6.65 1.47
N MET A 422 -3.83 -5.90 2.38
CA MET A 422 -3.11 -5.07 3.37
C MET A 422 -2.25 -5.92 4.31
N TYR A 423 -2.77 -7.06 4.78
CA TYR A 423 -2.01 -7.98 5.60
C TYR A 423 -0.76 -8.46 4.87
N THR A 424 -0.89 -8.90 3.62
CA THR A 424 0.28 -9.35 2.84
C THR A 424 1.25 -8.22 2.57
N TYR A 425 0.78 -7.00 2.31
CA TYR A 425 1.62 -5.82 2.15
C TYR A 425 2.50 -5.61 3.38
N ASN A 426 1.90 -5.62 4.57
CA ASN A 426 2.60 -5.39 5.84
C ASN A 426 3.46 -6.57 6.32
N ARG A 427 3.04 -7.81 6.07
CA ARG A 427 3.65 -9.02 6.68
C ARG A 427 4.41 -9.89 5.68
N GLY A 428 4.35 -9.55 4.41
CA GLY A 428 4.89 -10.35 3.31
C GLY A 428 3.91 -11.42 2.83
N VAL A 429 3.98 -11.74 1.54
CA VAL A 429 3.12 -12.75 0.91
C VAL A 429 3.35 -14.18 1.42
N PHE A 430 4.51 -14.47 2.01
CA PHE A 430 4.91 -15.80 2.49
C PHE A 430 4.56 -16.08 3.96
N ASP A 431 3.83 -15.20 4.64
CA ASP A 431 3.39 -15.49 6.00
C ASP A 431 2.38 -16.66 6.01
N THR A 432 2.86 -17.85 6.36
CA THR A 432 2.05 -19.08 6.43
C THR A 432 0.88 -19.00 7.41
N GLN A 433 0.88 -18.03 8.35
CA GLN A 433 -0.27 -17.80 9.23
C GLN A 433 -1.52 -17.44 8.41
N LEU A 434 -1.36 -16.87 7.21
CA LEU A 434 -2.44 -16.46 6.33
C LEU A 434 -3.40 -17.62 6.01
N ILE A 435 -2.88 -18.83 5.79
CA ILE A 435 -3.71 -20.03 5.53
C ILE A 435 -4.65 -20.30 6.71
N SER A 436 -4.14 -20.25 7.93
CA SER A 436 -4.90 -20.52 9.14
C SER A 436 -5.94 -19.42 9.42
N MET A 437 -5.54 -18.15 9.23
CA MET A 437 -6.43 -17.00 9.39
C MET A 437 -7.59 -17.05 8.40
N LEU A 438 -7.33 -17.27 7.11
CA LEU A 438 -8.38 -17.37 6.10
C LEU A 438 -9.24 -18.63 6.25
N GLY A 439 -8.64 -19.77 6.62
CA GLY A 439 -9.37 -21.02 6.86
C GLY A 439 -10.40 -20.91 7.99
N THR A 440 -10.10 -20.12 9.03
CA THR A 440 -10.99 -19.88 10.17
C THR A 440 -11.92 -18.67 10.00
N CYS A 441 -11.69 -17.84 8.98
CA CYS A 441 -12.48 -16.65 8.70
C CYS A 441 -13.87 -17.04 8.14
N ASP A 442 -14.92 -16.76 8.91
CA ASP A 442 -16.31 -17.06 8.56
C ASP A 442 -17.06 -15.82 8.05
N ALA A 443 -18.27 -16.01 7.54
CA ALA A 443 -19.05 -14.99 6.82
C ALA A 443 -19.35 -13.71 7.61
N ASN A 444 -19.52 -13.82 8.94
CA ASN A 444 -19.93 -12.72 9.81
C ASN A 444 -18.77 -12.10 10.62
N MET A 445 -17.54 -12.57 10.39
CA MET A 445 -16.35 -12.09 11.09
C MET A 445 -15.79 -10.84 10.41
N ASP A 446 -15.39 -9.85 11.23
CA ASP A 446 -14.62 -8.69 10.78
C ASP A 446 -13.26 -9.16 10.22
N PRO A 447 -12.94 -8.89 8.93
CA PRO A 447 -11.71 -9.39 8.34
C PRO A 447 -10.43 -8.92 9.06
N CYS A 448 -10.36 -7.66 9.47
CA CYS A 448 -9.18 -7.14 10.15
C CYS A 448 -9.07 -7.70 11.57
N LEU A 449 -10.14 -7.63 12.35
CA LEU A 449 -10.13 -7.89 13.79
C LEU A 449 -10.38 -9.37 14.13
N ASP A 450 -11.50 -9.92 13.67
CA ASP A 450 -11.93 -11.28 14.04
C ASP A 450 -11.14 -12.35 13.25
N CYS A 451 -10.87 -12.09 11.96
CA CYS A 451 -10.03 -12.95 11.13
C CYS A 451 -8.53 -12.68 11.30
N LYS A 452 -8.14 -11.68 12.11
CA LYS A 452 -6.77 -11.34 12.47
C LYS A 452 -5.88 -10.84 11.32
N LEU A 453 -6.48 -10.31 10.26
CA LEU A 453 -5.77 -9.73 9.13
C LEU A 453 -5.35 -8.26 9.36
N ASP A 454 -5.09 -7.88 10.61
CA ASP A 454 -4.78 -6.50 11.00
C ASP A 454 -3.31 -6.10 10.79
N GLY A 455 -2.39 -7.07 10.77
CA GLY A 455 -0.95 -6.80 10.63
C GLY A 455 -0.33 -6.13 11.86
N TYR A 456 0.88 -5.58 11.72
CA TYR A 456 1.61 -4.93 12.81
C TYR A 456 0.99 -3.59 13.21
N GLY A 457 0.71 -3.43 14.51
CA GLY A 457 0.34 -2.13 15.08
C GLY A 457 -0.98 -1.56 14.55
N GLY A 458 -1.96 -2.42 14.25
CA GLY A 458 -3.28 -1.99 13.76
C GLY A 458 -3.28 -1.56 12.29
N HIS A 459 -2.38 -2.10 11.48
CA HIS A 459 -2.11 -1.65 10.10
C HIS A 459 -3.38 -1.62 9.22
N SER A 460 -4.01 -2.76 8.98
CA SER A 460 -5.19 -2.83 8.12
C SER A 460 -6.37 -2.05 8.70
N THR A 461 -6.54 -2.05 10.03
CA THR A 461 -7.61 -1.29 10.70
C THR A 461 -7.43 0.22 10.57
N ASP A 462 -6.22 0.73 10.74
CA ASP A 462 -5.91 2.15 10.60
C ASP A 462 -6.11 2.63 9.15
N ILE A 463 -5.66 1.85 8.17
CA ILE A 463 -5.89 2.13 6.74
C ILE A 463 -7.39 2.15 6.45
N ARG A 464 -8.14 1.18 6.97
CA ARG A 464 -9.60 1.12 6.84
C ARG A 464 -10.29 2.36 7.41
N VAL A 465 -9.86 2.86 8.57
CA VAL A 465 -10.42 4.09 9.17
C VAL A 465 -10.29 5.27 8.21
N VAL A 466 -9.10 5.49 7.67
CA VAL A 466 -8.84 6.60 6.72
C VAL A 466 -9.61 6.40 5.42
N CYS A 467 -9.55 5.20 4.85
CA CYS A 467 -10.25 4.83 3.61
C CYS A 467 -11.76 5.08 3.72
N LYS A 468 -12.41 4.63 4.81
CA LYS A 468 -13.82 4.89 5.07
C LYS A 468 -14.13 6.38 5.14
N ALA A 469 -13.29 7.17 5.81
CA ALA A 469 -13.49 8.61 5.90
C ALA A 469 -13.43 9.27 4.51
N VAL A 470 -12.47 8.89 3.67
CA VAL A 470 -12.33 9.38 2.29
C VAL A 470 -13.53 8.98 1.44
N ASP A 471 -13.94 7.71 1.48
CA ASP A 471 -15.02 7.20 0.64
C ASP A 471 -16.43 7.61 1.10
N SER A 472 -16.57 8.04 2.35
CA SER A 472 -17.82 8.52 2.94
C SER A 472 -17.91 10.04 3.02
N ALA A 473 -16.91 10.78 2.50
CA ALA A 473 -16.95 12.24 2.50
C ALA A 473 -18.20 12.74 1.75
N PRO A 474 -18.82 13.86 2.19
CA PRO A 474 -20.00 14.39 1.54
C PRO A 474 -19.68 14.90 0.13
N GLY A 475 -20.70 15.03 -0.74
CA GLY A 475 -20.49 15.24 -2.18
C GLY A 475 -19.85 16.58 -2.55
N GLU A 476 -20.06 17.59 -1.72
CA GLU A 476 -19.42 18.91 -1.77
C GLU A 476 -17.93 18.88 -1.41
N GLU A 477 -17.47 17.79 -0.80
CA GLU A 477 -16.09 17.58 -0.36
C GLU A 477 -15.33 16.58 -1.25
N VAL A 478 -15.79 16.35 -2.47
CA VAL A 478 -15.04 15.54 -3.44
C VAL A 478 -14.05 16.42 -4.19
N TYR A 479 -12.77 16.04 -4.19
CA TYR A 479 -11.70 16.76 -4.87
C TYR A 479 -12.01 16.96 -6.36
N ASP A 480 -11.96 18.22 -6.77
CA ASP A 480 -11.92 18.68 -8.16
C ASP A 480 -11.08 19.95 -8.27
N TYR A 481 -10.22 20.03 -9.28
CA TYR A 481 -9.30 21.13 -9.49
C TYR A 481 -8.87 21.20 -10.95
N ASP A 482 -8.35 22.37 -11.33
CA ASP A 482 -7.93 22.65 -12.69
C ASP A 482 -6.60 21.95 -13.00
N LEU A 483 -6.56 21.22 -14.10
CA LEU A 483 -5.34 20.64 -14.66
C LEU A 483 -4.92 21.43 -15.91
N SER A 484 -3.67 21.88 -15.93
CA SER A 484 -3.03 22.49 -17.08
C SER A 484 -2.33 21.46 -17.97
N LYS A 485 -1.85 21.89 -19.15
CA LYS A 485 -1.01 21.02 -19.99
C LYS A 485 0.30 20.66 -19.29
N GLU A 486 0.86 21.60 -18.53
CA GLU A 486 2.09 21.39 -17.77
C GLU A 486 1.91 20.32 -16.67
N ASP A 487 0.74 20.26 -16.04
CA ASP A 487 0.43 19.20 -15.07
C ASP A 487 0.35 17.82 -15.73
N VAL A 488 -0.22 17.77 -16.94
CA VAL A 488 -0.29 16.54 -17.74
C VAL A 488 1.09 16.11 -18.23
N GLU A 489 1.91 17.05 -18.70
CA GLU A 489 3.29 16.74 -19.13
C GLU A 489 4.13 16.23 -17.95
N TYR A 490 4.01 16.84 -16.76
CA TYR A 490 4.66 16.34 -15.55
C TYR A 490 4.29 14.86 -15.28
N PHE A 491 3.00 14.52 -15.39
CA PHE A 491 2.55 13.14 -15.25
C PHE A 491 3.19 12.21 -16.31
N LEU A 492 3.23 12.65 -17.58
CA LEU A 492 3.82 11.87 -18.67
C LEU A 492 5.33 11.68 -18.52
N GLU A 493 6.08 12.69 -18.11
CA GLU A 493 7.52 12.61 -17.83
C GLU A 493 7.83 11.58 -16.74
N ILE A 494 7.05 11.60 -15.65
CA ILE A 494 7.20 10.61 -14.58
C ILE A 494 6.87 9.21 -15.10
N LEU A 495 5.75 9.03 -15.79
CA LEU A 495 5.36 7.74 -16.33
C LEU A 495 6.42 7.18 -17.30
N GLU A 496 6.93 8.01 -18.21
CA GLU A 496 8.00 7.66 -19.15
C GLU A 496 9.29 7.25 -18.45
N SER A 497 9.64 7.93 -17.35
CA SER A 497 10.82 7.60 -16.56
C SER A 497 10.73 6.21 -15.90
N THR A 498 9.52 5.66 -15.72
CA THR A 498 9.33 4.30 -15.18
C THR A 498 9.31 3.20 -16.24
N LEU A 499 9.33 3.53 -17.53
CA LEU A 499 9.26 2.56 -18.62
C LEU A 499 10.66 2.39 -19.22
N PRO A 500 11.37 1.29 -18.91
CA PRO A 500 12.79 1.20 -19.23
C PRO A 500 13.07 0.71 -20.66
N PHE A 501 12.07 0.21 -21.40
CA PHE A 501 12.21 -0.34 -22.75
C PHE A 501 11.62 0.60 -23.81
N ASP A 502 12.05 0.46 -25.07
CA ASP A 502 11.57 1.28 -26.20
C ASP A 502 10.31 0.68 -26.85
N ASN A 503 9.27 0.47 -26.04
CA ASN A 503 8.03 -0.18 -26.45
C ASN A 503 6.80 0.76 -26.42
N VAL A 504 7.04 2.07 -26.28
CA VAL A 504 6.02 3.12 -26.32
C VAL A 504 6.47 4.23 -27.27
N ASP A 505 5.65 4.53 -28.27
CA ASP A 505 5.83 5.73 -29.10
C ASP A 505 5.33 6.97 -28.34
N TRP A 506 6.22 7.50 -27.51
CA TRP A 506 5.98 8.68 -26.68
C TRP A 506 5.63 9.94 -27.45
N LYS A 507 6.13 10.07 -28.68
CA LYS A 507 5.82 11.22 -29.53
C LYS A 507 4.37 11.16 -29.98
N THR A 508 3.93 10.01 -30.48
CA THR A 508 2.53 9.83 -30.89
C THR A 508 1.59 9.92 -29.68
N LEU A 509 1.96 9.31 -28.55
CA LEU A 509 1.21 9.40 -27.30
C LEU A 509 0.98 10.86 -26.89
N ARG A 510 2.05 11.67 -26.82
CA ARG A 510 1.94 13.09 -26.44
C ARG A 510 1.06 13.88 -27.40
N ASN A 511 1.17 13.66 -28.71
CA ASN A 511 0.31 14.34 -29.69
C ASN A 511 -1.18 14.02 -29.47
N ASP A 512 -1.53 12.75 -29.26
CA ASP A 512 -2.91 12.33 -29.05
C ASP A 512 -3.44 12.83 -27.69
N VAL A 513 -2.60 12.84 -26.65
CA VAL A 513 -2.94 13.43 -25.34
C VAL A 513 -3.15 14.95 -25.46
N ASP A 514 -2.32 15.65 -26.23
CA ASP A 514 -2.48 17.08 -26.47
C ASP A 514 -3.80 17.41 -27.18
N GLU A 515 -4.15 16.64 -28.22
CA GLU A 515 -5.41 16.78 -28.94
C GLU A 515 -6.61 16.47 -28.01
N ALA A 516 -6.52 15.39 -27.23
CA ALA A 516 -7.55 15.01 -26.27
C ALA A 516 -7.74 16.08 -25.18
N TYR A 517 -6.65 16.62 -24.63
CA TYR A 517 -6.68 17.71 -23.67
C TYR A 517 -7.37 18.94 -24.28
N ASP A 518 -7.05 19.32 -25.51
CA ASP A 518 -7.66 20.47 -26.17
C ASP A 518 -9.16 20.25 -26.45
N MET A 519 -9.58 19.02 -26.78
CA MET A 519 -11.00 18.65 -26.88
C MET A 519 -11.74 18.76 -25.55
N LEU A 520 -11.18 18.21 -24.47
CA LEU A 520 -11.73 18.25 -23.11
C LEU A 520 -11.84 19.69 -22.61
N LYS A 521 -10.76 20.47 -22.75
CA LYS A 521 -10.70 21.90 -22.39
C LYS A 521 -11.74 22.71 -23.15
N THR A 522 -11.92 22.44 -24.45
CA THR A 522 -12.93 23.11 -25.27
C THR A 522 -14.34 22.79 -24.77
N ALA A 523 -14.61 21.53 -24.40
CA ALA A 523 -15.91 21.13 -23.83
C ALA A 523 -16.20 21.82 -22.48
N ARG A 524 -15.17 22.23 -21.74
CA ARG A 524 -15.27 23.04 -20.52
C ARG A 524 -15.45 24.54 -20.77
N GLY A 525 -15.34 25.00 -22.02
CA GLY A 525 -15.38 26.42 -22.38
C GLY A 525 -14.24 27.23 -21.75
N GLY A 526 -13.14 26.57 -21.38
CA GLY A 526 -12.19 27.08 -20.41
C GLY A 526 -10.73 27.02 -20.84
N LYS A 527 -9.85 27.26 -19.85
CA LYS A 527 -8.39 27.23 -19.97
C LYS A 527 -7.78 25.89 -19.52
N TYR A 528 -8.51 25.16 -18.70
CA TYR A 528 -8.07 23.94 -18.01
C TYR A 528 -9.08 22.80 -18.24
N ILE A 529 -8.67 21.57 -17.92
CA ILE A 529 -9.58 20.43 -17.76
C ILE A 529 -9.83 20.20 -16.27
N SER A 530 -10.91 19.49 -15.92
CA SER A 530 -11.21 19.10 -14.55
C SER A 530 -10.53 17.77 -14.18
N PHE A 531 -9.87 17.74 -13.02
CA PHE A 531 -9.39 16.49 -12.44
C PHE A 531 -10.52 15.47 -12.25
N ARG A 532 -11.64 15.89 -11.62
CA ARG A 532 -12.74 14.98 -11.29
C ARG A 532 -13.38 14.37 -12.52
N TYR A 533 -13.64 15.16 -13.55
CA TYR A 533 -14.52 14.75 -14.65
C TYR A 533 -13.78 14.34 -15.93
N ASP A 534 -12.58 14.89 -16.17
CA ASP A 534 -11.87 14.73 -17.44
C ASP A 534 -10.66 13.80 -17.34
N TRP A 535 -10.06 13.64 -16.15
CA TRP A 535 -8.80 12.91 -15.99
C TRP A 535 -8.87 11.45 -16.46
N ARG A 536 -9.93 10.69 -16.12
CA ARG A 536 -10.06 9.29 -16.58
C ARG A 536 -10.23 9.17 -18.09
N SER A 537 -10.93 10.12 -18.70
CA SER A 537 -11.07 10.18 -20.17
C SER A 537 -9.71 10.41 -20.82
N LEU A 538 -8.88 11.29 -20.24
CA LEU A 538 -7.52 11.52 -20.72
C LEU A 538 -6.60 10.32 -20.45
N LEU A 539 -6.71 9.68 -19.29
CA LEU A 539 -5.99 8.44 -18.96
C LEU A 539 -6.36 7.30 -19.93
N ALA A 540 -7.60 7.22 -20.41
CA ALA A 540 -7.99 6.25 -21.43
C ALA A 540 -7.25 6.49 -22.77
N VAL A 541 -6.96 7.75 -23.11
CA VAL A 541 -6.10 8.13 -24.25
C VAL A 541 -4.65 7.73 -23.96
N VAL A 542 -4.12 8.02 -22.77
CA VAL A 542 -2.75 7.60 -22.40
C VAL A 542 -2.61 6.07 -22.49
N ARG A 543 -3.51 5.33 -21.82
CA ARG A 543 -3.46 3.86 -21.70
C ARG A 543 -3.56 3.14 -23.02
N MET A 544 -4.21 3.70 -24.04
CA MET A 544 -4.27 3.04 -25.36
C MET A 544 -2.89 2.96 -26.04
N HIS A 545 -1.92 3.79 -25.63
CA HIS A 545 -0.54 3.75 -26.13
C HIS A 545 0.43 2.95 -25.26
N LEU A 546 0.10 2.73 -23.99
CA LEU A 546 0.95 1.99 -23.06
C LEU A 546 0.95 0.48 -23.38
N PRO A 547 1.94 -0.26 -22.87
CA PRO A 547 1.91 -1.71 -22.87
C PRO A 547 0.70 -2.28 -22.10
N ALA A 548 0.55 -3.60 -22.11
CA ALA A 548 -0.55 -4.28 -21.41
C ALA A 548 -0.29 -4.14 -19.93
N ILE A 549 -1.31 -4.42 -19.11
CA ILE A 549 -1.00 -4.87 -17.77
C ILE A 549 0.01 -6.03 -17.81
N GLU A 550 0.92 -5.97 -16.88
CA GLU A 550 2.12 -6.77 -16.86
C GLU A 550 1.83 -8.23 -16.49
N TYR A 551 2.52 -9.14 -17.16
CA TYR A 551 2.55 -10.54 -16.77
C TYR A 551 3.67 -10.76 -15.76
N PHE A 552 3.45 -11.71 -14.85
CA PHE A 552 4.52 -12.17 -13.96
C PHE A 552 5.36 -13.18 -14.72
N VAL A 553 6.68 -12.94 -14.83
CA VAL A 553 7.57 -13.79 -15.63
C VAL A 553 8.83 -14.17 -14.87
N GLY A 554 9.44 -15.30 -15.26
CA GLY A 554 10.71 -15.77 -14.71
C GLY A 554 10.59 -16.84 -13.62
N ASP A 555 11.74 -17.37 -13.21
CA ASP A 555 11.82 -18.50 -12.28
C ASP A 555 11.44 -18.14 -10.83
N GLN A 556 11.54 -16.87 -10.45
CA GLN A 556 11.01 -16.38 -9.17
C GLN A 556 9.49 -16.65 -9.08
N VAL A 557 8.73 -16.29 -10.12
CA VAL A 557 7.28 -16.51 -10.21
C VAL A 557 6.94 -17.99 -10.17
N LYS A 558 7.71 -18.82 -10.88
CA LYS A 558 7.57 -20.28 -10.83
C LYS A 558 7.78 -20.82 -9.43
N SER A 559 8.76 -20.30 -8.69
CA SER A 559 9.06 -20.69 -7.32
C SER A 559 7.93 -20.30 -6.36
N PHE A 560 7.35 -19.11 -6.52
CA PHE A 560 6.13 -18.70 -5.81
C PHE A 560 4.99 -19.68 -6.05
N GLN A 561 4.69 -20.02 -7.30
CA GLN A 561 3.62 -20.95 -7.62
C GLN A 561 3.90 -22.34 -7.06
N ASN A 562 5.12 -22.87 -7.19
CA ASN A 562 5.48 -24.18 -6.62
C ASN A 562 5.28 -24.23 -5.10
N TYR A 563 5.58 -23.13 -4.39
CA TYR A 563 5.40 -23.03 -2.94
C TYR A 563 3.90 -23.07 -2.55
N TRP A 564 3.07 -22.35 -3.28
CA TRP A 564 1.62 -22.29 -3.04
C TRP A 564 0.84 -23.44 -3.68
N GLY A 565 1.45 -24.18 -4.60
CA GLY A 565 0.88 -25.28 -5.36
C GLY A 565 0.20 -24.82 -6.65
N ASP A 566 0.13 -25.74 -7.62
CA ASP A 566 -0.40 -25.49 -8.97
C ASP A 566 -1.93 -25.46 -9.07
N ASN A 567 -2.63 -25.70 -7.96
CA ASN A 567 -4.08 -25.63 -7.92
C ASN A 567 -4.52 -24.16 -7.82
N LEU A 568 -5.10 -23.65 -8.90
CA LEU A 568 -5.59 -22.27 -8.98
C LEU A 568 -7.08 -22.18 -8.66
N ASN A 569 -7.50 -21.04 -8.12
CA ASN A 569 -8.91 -20.65 -8.05
C ASN A 569 -9.44 -20.35 -9.45
N ALA A 570 -10.75 -20.50 -9.63
CA ALA A 570 -11.40 -19.97 -10.82
C ALA A 570 -11.33 -18.44 -10.81
N ASP A 571 -11.07 -17.85 -11.98
CA ASP A 571 -11.15 -16.40 -12.15
C ASP A 571 -12.61 -15.95 -11.96
N LEU A 572 -12.82 -15.00 -11.05
CA LEU A 572 -14.13 -14.45 -10.73
C LEU A 572 -14.65 -13.50 -11.81
N GLY A 573 -13.79 -13.07 -12.74
CA GLY A 573 -14.14 -12.10 -13.76
C GLY A 573 -14.29 -10.68 -13.20
N PRO A 574 -14.66 -9.71 -14.06
CA PRO A 574 -14.73 -8.32 -13.68
C PRO A 574 -15.75 -8.08 -12.56
N TYR A 575 -15.47 -7.09 -11.73
CA TYR A 575 -16.31 -6.67 -10.63
C TYR A 575 -17.72 -6.25 -11.05
N GLN A 576 -17.80 -5.61 -12.21
CA GLN A 576 -19.03 -5.15 -12.82
C GLN A 576 -19.48 -6.08 -13.93
N ASN A 577 -20.80 -6.21 -14.07
CA ASN A 577 -21.37 -6.81 -15.26
C ASN A 577 -21.09 -5.90 -16.47
N VAL A 578 -20.44 -6.44 -17.50
CA VAL A 578 -20.11 -5.72 -18.74
C VAL A 578 -21.33 -5.11 -19.43
N LYS A 579 -22.53 -5.66 -19.19
CA LYS A 579 -23.79 -5.14 -19.76
C LYS A 579 -24.27 -3.85 -19.10
N ASP A 580 -23.82 -3.58 -17.89
CA ASP A 580 -24.21 -2.40 -17.11
C ASP A 580 -23.26 -1.23 -17.35
N PHE A 581 -22.15 -1.48 -18.05
CA PHE A 581 -21.21 -0.44 -18.48
C PHE A 581 -21.84 0.41 -19.60
N PRO A 582 -21.79 1.75 -19.53
CA PRO A 582 -22.59 2.61 -20.41
C PRO A 582 -22.05 2.75 -21.84
N PHE A 583 -20.89 2.16 -22.15
CA PHE A 583 -20.24 2.26 -23.45
C PHE A 583 -19.89 0.89 -24.03
N THR A 584 -19.85 0.78 -25.36
CA THR A 584 -19.44 -0.47 -26.05
C THR A 584 -17.92 -0.64 -26.13
N PHE A 585 -17.16 0.17 -25.39
CA PHE A 585 -15.71 0.19 -25.38
C PHE A 585 -15.20 0.21 -23.95
N CYS A 586 -15.05 -0.98 -23.38
CA CYS A 586 -14.58 -1.18 -22.02
C CYS A 586 -13.56 -2.30 -21.97
N ALA A 587 -12.73 -2.30 -20.94
CA ALA A 587 -11.87 -3.40 -20.53
C ALA A 587 -11.83 -3.43 -19.01
N THR A 588 -11.27 -4.49 -18.42
CA THR A 588 -10.79 -4.41 -17.03
C THR A 588 -9.68 -3.36 -16.92
N ALA A 589 -9.43 -2.83 -15.72
CA ALA A 589 -8.28 -1.99 -15.45
C ALA A 589 -7.00 -2.66 -15.98
N GLY A 590 -6.18 -1.91 -16.73
CA GLY A 590 -4.98 -2.41 -17.42
C GLY A 590 -5.23 -3.38 -18.59
N GLY A 591 -6.47 -3.84 -18.79
CA GLY A 591 -6.84 -4.82 -19.80
C GLY A 591 -6.87 -4.26 -21.22
N ARG A 592 -6.50 -5.10 -22.20
CA ARG A 592 -6.46 -4.73 -23.63
C ARG A 592 -7.68 -5.19 -24.43
N LYS A 593 -8.38 -6.23 -23.98
CA LYS A 593 -9.51 -6.80 -24.73
C LYS A 593 -10.73 -5.91 -24.56
N ASN A 594 -11.37 -5.55 -25.68
CA ASN A 594 -12.67 -4.89 -25.59
C ASN A 594 -13.70 -5.92 -25.12
N LEU A 595 -14.24 -5.72 -23.92
CA LEU A 595 -15.21 -6.62 -23.30
C LEU A 595 -16.66 -6.23 -23.61
N CYS A 596 -16.91 -4.96 -23.95
CA CYS A 596 -18.25 -4.40 -24.15
C CYS A 596 -18.70 -4.32 -25.62
N ASN A 597 -17.83 -4.60 -26.58
CA ASN A 597 -18.18 -4.66 -28.01
C ASN A 597 -18.80 -6.02 -28.31
N ALA A 598 -20.13 -6.11 -28.24
CA ALA A 598 -20.90 -7.35 -28.25
C ALA A 598 -20.65 -8.27 -29.47
N LYS A 599 -19.65 -9.16 -29.35
CA LYS A 599 -19.54 -10.54 -29.90
C LYS A 599 -18.55 -11.42 -29.12
N SER A 600 -18.05 -11.02 -27.95
CA SER A 600 -17.30 -11.92 -27.06
C SER A 600 -18.27 -12.74 -26.22
N SER A 601 -18.37 -14.03 -26.50
CA SER A 601 -19.17 -15.03 -25.77
C SER A 601 -18.57 -15.40 -24.41
N PHE A 602 -17.98 -14.45 -23.67
CA PHE A 602 -17.60 -14.70 -22.28
C PHE A 602 -18.84 -14.47 -21.42
N PHE A 603 -19.53 -15.58 -21.12
CA PHE A 603 -20.44 -15.65 -20.01
C PHE A 603 -19.66 -15.31 -18.74
N VAL A 604 -19.86 -14.11 -18.19
CA VAL A 604 -19.64 -13.91 -16.75
C VAL A 604 -20.65 -14.82 -16.09
N GLN A 605 -20.19 -15.89 -15.44
CA GLN A 605 -21.02 -16.68 -14.54
C GLN A 605 -21.52 -15.71 -13.48
N HIS A 606 -22.74 -15.21 -13.65
CA HIS A 606 -23.56 -14.96 -12.48
C HIS A 606 -23.55 -16.27 -11.71
N MET A 607 -23.01 -16.23 -10.50
CA MET A 607 -23.46 -17.16 -9.48
C MET A 607 -24.95 -16.90 -9.24
N ASN A 608 -25.79 -17.40 -10.16
CA ASN A 608 -27.20 -17.61 -9.96
C ASN A 608 -27.30 -18.68 -8.88
N TYR A 609 -27.22 -18.27 -7.61
CA TYR A 609 -27.66 -19.15 -6.55
C TYR A 609 -29.15 -18.96 -6.38
N THR A 610 -29.86 -19.97 -6.87
CA THR A 610 -31.26 -20.25 -6.63
C THR A 610 -31.62 -19.92 -5.18
N ILE A 611 -32.51 -18.94 -5.01
CA ILE A 611 -33.24 -18.74 -3.76
C ILE A 611 -34.19 -19.92 -3.63
N ASN A 612 -33.75 -21.00 -2.97
CA ASN A 612 -34.69 -21.98 -2.46
C ASN A 612 -35.35 -21.37 -1.22
N LYS A 613 -36.65 -21.07 -1.37
CA LYS A 613 -37.56 -20.71 -0.28
C LYS A 613 -37.77 -21.87 0.68
#